data_AF-A0A1P8K322-F1
#
_entry.id   AF-A0A1P8K322-F1
#
_cell.length_a   1.000
_cell.length_b   1.000
_cell.length_c   1.000
_cell.angle_alpha   90.00
_cell.angle_beta   90.00
_cell.angle_gamma   90.00
#
_symmetry.space_group_name_H-M   'P 1'
#
loop_
_entity.id
_entity.type
_entity.pdbx_description
1 polymer ?
#
loop_
_entity_poly.entity_id
_entity_poly.type
_entity_poly.pdbx_seq_one_letter_code
_entity_poly.pdbx_strand_id
1 'polypeptide(L)'
;MPLRALLLIGALVLIVHLLLLQALPSAPLAAIRPPMKAFTTRTVTLNAPPPKPEAAPKPAPPPKPNPPLRKPRPATQPAATAPPPLAAAATQPQAPAEPAASAPEPMPAASEAVANAKPEAPAPESAPVPPPREVPVGANVLAIPGSVRITYDMTGEVKRLSYSANAQLLWMQDGSNYDAILEVKAFLLGSASQMSSGQITAEGLAPLRFADKRRTEVAAHFERDKGKVTFSANTPDAPLLAGAQDRLSVIFQLVAMFAGEPDKYPPATTITLQIVGPRDAELWLFTVDGEETLNLAHGAMQAIKVSRNPRKEFDQKIEVWFAPSLGYLPVRLRITQANGDFVDQKLQEVAKP
;
A
#
# COMPACT_ATOMS: atom_id res chain seq x y z
N MET A 1 -14.05 -8.24 51.85
CA MET A 1 -12.94 -8.39 52.84
C MET A 1 -13.05 -7.30 53.89
N PRO A 2 -12.68 -7.53 55.16
CA PRO A 2 -12.71 -6.49 56.18
C PRO A 2 -11.67 -5.40 55.88
N LEU A 3 -12.01 -4.13 56.10
CA LEU A 3 -11.19 -2.96 55.78
C LEU A 3 -9.75 -3.05 56.34
N ARG A 4 -9.60 -3.66 57.53
CA ARG A 4 -8.31 -3.92 58.17
C ARG A 4 -7.36 -4.79 57.32
N ALA A 5 -7.89 -5.80 56.61
CA ALA A 5 -7.07 -6.63 55.72
C ALA A 5 -6.58 -5.84 54.50
N LEU A 6 -7.41 -4.94 53.95
CA LEU A 6 -7.04 -4.09 52.82
C LEU A 6 -5.91 -3.12 53.21
N LEU A 7 -5.99 -2.51 54.40
CA LEU A 7 -4.97 -1.62 54.93
C LEU A 7 -3.65 -2.34 55.21
N LEU A 8 -3.68 -3.57 55.75
CA LEU A 8 -2.48 -4.39 55.98
C LEU A 8 -1.79 -4.77 54.67
N ILE A 9 -2.56 -5.15 53.64
CA ILE A 9 -2.01 -5.45 52.30
C ILE A 9 -1.41 -4.18 51.67
N GLY A 10 -2.10 -3.03 51.76
CA GLY A 10 -1.59 -1.75 51.25
C GLY A 10 -0.27 -1.34 51.91
N ALA A 11 -0.18 -1.45 53.25
CA ALA A 11 1.05 -1.17 53.99
C ALA A 11 2.19 -2.13 53.60
N LEU A 12 1.90 -3.44 53.45
CA LEU A 12 2.89 -4.43 53.02
C LEU A 12 3.45 -4.11 51.63
N VAL A 13 2.57 -3.79 50.66
CA VAL A 13 2.98 -3.44 49.29
C VAL A 13 3.84 -2.18 49.26
N LEU A 14 3.51 -1.16 50.08
CA LEU A 14 4.29 0.06 50.21
C LEU A 14 5.71 -0.22 50.75
N ILE A 15 5.82 -1.03 51.80
CA ILE A 15 7.10 -1.41 52.41
C ILE A 15 7.96 -2.19 51.41
N VAL A 16 7.38 -3.12 50.65
CA VAL A 16 8.09 -3.86 49.60
C VAL A 16 8.62 -2.92 48.51
N HIS A 17 7.84 -1.93 48.06
CA HIS A 17 8.31 -0.96 47.07
C HIS A 17 9.45 -0.09 47.61
N LEU A 18 9.36 0.39 48.86
CA LEU A 18 10.41 1.19 49.49
C LEU A 18 11.73 0.40 49.64
N LEU A 19 11.65 -0.88 50.02
CA LEU A 19 12.82 -1.77 50.08
C LEU A 19 13.41 -2.03 48.69
N LEU A 20 12.57 -2.20 47.66
CA LEU A 20 13.06 -2.39 46.28
C LEU A 20 13.78 -1.14 45.74
N LEU A 21 13.25 0.05 46.05
CA LEU A 21 13.87 1.33 45.70
C LEU A 21 15.21 1.57 46.42
N GLN A 22 15.35 1.10 47.66
CA GLN A 22 16.61 1.18 48.41
C GLN A 22 17.64 0.11 47.99
N ALA A 23 17.20 -1.00 47.38
CA ALA A 23 18.06 -2.07 46.88
C ALA A 23 18.63 -1.81 45.47
N LEU A 24 18.17 -0.75 44.77
CA LEU A 24 18.72 -0.36 43.47
C LEU A 24 20.07 0.36 43.65
N PRO A 25 21.17 -0.14 43.05
CA PRO A 25 22.46 0.52 43.16
C PRO A 25 22.45 1.86 42.42
N SER A 26 22.84 2.93 43.11
CA SER A 26 22.99 4.28 42.56
C SER A 26 24.15 4.37 41.58
N ALA A 27 23.99 3.79 40.38
CA ALA A 27 24.95 3.94 39.29
C ALA A 27 24.97 5.42 38.85
N PRO A 28 26.13 6.10 38.87
CA PRO A 28 26.21 7.46 38.35
C PRO A 28 25.89 7.45 36.85
N LEU A 29 25.21 8.50 36.38
CA LEU A 29 24.79 8.67 34.99
C LEU A 29 25.99 9.03 34.08
N ALA A 30 26.96 8.13 33.99
CA ALA A 30 28.05 8.20 33.03
C ALA A 30 27.45 8.11 31.62
N ALA A 31 27.70 9.14 30.81
CA ALA A 31 27.03 9.34 29.54
C ALA A 31 27.13 8.10 28.63
N ILE A 32 25.98 7.47 28.35
CA ILE A 32 25.84 6.45 27.30
C ILE A 32 25.91 7.17 25.95
N ARG A 33 27.12 7.61 25.57
CA ARG A 33 27.46 7.91 24.19
C ARG A 33 27.72 6.55 23.51
N PRO A 34 26.88 6.11 22.55
CA PRO A 34 27.25 4.95 21.75
C PRO A 34 28.58 5.28 21.03
N PRO A 35 29.53 4.34 20.92
CA PRO A 35 30.79 4.59 20.23
C PRO A 35 30.50 4.89 18.76
N MET A 36 30.72 6.13 18.35
CA MET A 36 30.69 6.51 16.94
C MET A 36 31.76 5.70 16.21
N LYS A 37 31.35 4.73 15.40
CA LYS A 37 32.25 4.06 14.47
C LYS A 37 32.68 5.09 13.43
N ALA A 38 33.92 5.54 13.51
CA ALA A 38 34.50 6.42 12.50
C ALA A 38 34.44 5.74 11.13
N PHE A 39 33.81 6.42 10.16
CA PHE A 39 33.82 5.96 8.77
C PHE A 39 35.23 6.14 8.20
N THR A 40 35.97 5.04 8.09
CA THR A 40 37.24 5.02 7.36
C THR A 40 36.95 5.03 5.87
N THR A 41 36.92 6.22 5.27
CA THR A 41 36.93 6.40 3.81
C THR A 41 38.30 5.99 3.26
N ARG A 42 38.43 4.71 2.89
CA ARG A 42 39.59 4.27 2.11
C ARG A 42 39.44 4.79 0.68
N THR A 43 40.28 5.77 0.32
CA THR A 43 40.36 6.30 -1.05
C THR A 43 40.71 5.15 -2.00
N VAL A 44 39.77 4.78 -2.88
CA VAL A 44 40.06 3.86 -3.98
C VAL A 44 40.70 4.68 -5.09
N THR A 45 42.03 4.70 -5.12
CA THR A 45 42.76 5.17 -6.29
C THR A 45 42.39 4.26 -7.46
N LEU A 46 41.65 4.78 -8.43
CA LEU A 46 41.32 4.07 -9.66
C LEU A 46 42.63 3.81 -10.42
N ASN A 47 43.16 2.60 -10.27
CA ASN A 47 44.32 2.16 -11.05
C ASN A 47 43.90 2.09 -12.51
N ALA A 48 44.56 2.87 -13.38
CA ALA A 48 44.26 2.86 -14.80
C ALA A 48 44.47 1.43 -15.36
N PRO A 49 43.56 0.93 -16.22
CA PRO A 49 43.74 -0.38 -16.82
C PRO A 49 45.04 -0.38 -17.65
N PRO A 50 45.87 -1.45 -17.57
CA PRO A 50 47.10 -1.52 -18.35
C PRO A 50 46.79 -1.48 -19.85
N PRO A 51 47.69 -0.91 -20.69
CA PRO A 51 47.47 -0.85 -22.12
C PRO A 51 47.28 -2.25 -22.69
N LYS A 52 46.21 -2.41 -23.47
CA LYS A 52 45.83 -3.65 -24.13
C LYS A 52 46.98 -4.12 -25.05
N PRO A 53 47.52 -5.34 -24.89
CA PRO A 53 48.57 -5.85 -25.77
C PRO A 53 48.11 -5.82 -27.23
N GLU A 54 49.00 -5.37 -28.10
CA GLU A 54 48.77 -5.29 -29.53
C GLU A 54 48.55 -6.69 -30.11
N ALA A 55 47.51 -6.84 -30.94
CA ALA A 55 47.08 -8.15 -31.40
C ALA A 55 47.99 -8.68 -32.52
N ALA A 56 48.75 -9.73 -32.22
CA ALA A 56 49.42 -10.50 -33.26
C ALA A 56 48.40 -11.07 -34.28
N PRO A 57 48.72 -11.09 -35.59
CA PRO A 57 47.76 -11.51 -36.61
C PRO A 57 47.40 -13.00 -36.49
N LYS A 58 46.10 -13.30 -36.52
CA LYS A 58 45.61 -14.70 -36.55
C LYS A 58 45.93 -15.36 -37.89
N PRO A 59 46.41 -16.62 -37.91
CA PRO A 59 46.50 -17.41 -39.13
C PRO A 59 45.12 -17.67 -39.77
N ALA A 60 45.08 -17.78 -41.09
CA ALA A 60 43.86 -18.07 -41.85
C ALA A 60 43.33 -19.50 -41.59
N PRO A 61 42.00 -19.73 -41.62
CA PRO A 61 41.41 -21.05 -41.41
C PRO A 61 41.58 -21.97 -42.64
N PRO A 62 41.72 -23.30 -42.43
CA PRO A 62 41.82 -24.27 -43.53
C PRO A 62 40.47 -24.46 -44.27
N PRO A 63 40.50 -24.93 -45.53
CA PRO A 63 39.29 -25.15 -46.32
C PRO A 63 38.44 -26.32 -45.81
N LYS A 64 37.11 -26.20 -45.96
CA LYS A 64 36.14 -27.24 -45.56
C LYS A 64 36.11 -28.40 -46.59
N PRO A 65 35.96 -29.67 -46.16
CA PRO A 65 35.74 -30.78 -47.08
C PRO A 65 34.37 -30.75 -47.76
N ASN A 66 34.30 -31.27 -48.99
CA ASN A 66 33.03 -31.45 -49.73
C ASN A 66 32.15 -32.58 -49.13
N PRO A 67 30.81 -32.47 -49.23
CA PRO A 67 29.90 -33.50 -48.76
C PRO A 67 29.87 -34.73 -49.70
N PRO A 68 29.71 -35.96 -49.17
CA PRO A 68 29.63 -37.17 -49.99
C PRO A 68 28.26 -37.30 -50.69
N LEU A 69 28.30 -37.85 -51.91
CA LEU A 69 27.12 -38.13 -52.75
C LEU A 69 26.22 -39.21 -52.13
N ARG A 70 24.90 -38.99 -52.17
CA ARG A 70 23.90 -40.01 -51.83
C ARG A 70 23.88 -41.14 -52.87
N LYS A 71 23.66 -42.38 -52.42
CA LYS A 71 23.25 -43.52 -53.26
C LYS A 71 21.84 -44.03 -52.86
N PRO A 72 21.12 -44.73 -53.76
CA PRO A 72 19.66 -44.74 -53.73
C PRO A 72 19.04 -45.88 -52.90
N ARG A 73 17.77 -45.66 -52.50
CA ARG A 73 16.86 -46.66 -51.92
C ARG A 73 16.27 -47.57 -53.02
N PRO A 74 16.25 -48.90 -52.85
CA PRO A 74 15.29 -49.78 -53.51
C PRO A 74 13.97 -49.86 -52.72
N ALA A 75 12.85 -50.11 -53.42
CA ALA A 75 11.51 -50.17 -52.85
C ALA A 75 10.95 -51.60 -52.84
N THR A 76 10.03 -51.87 -51.91
CA THR A 76 9.04 -52.95 -52.01
C THR A 76 7.69 -52.44 -51.49
N GLN A 77 6.62 -52.92 -52.11
CA GLN A 77 5.23 -52.51 -51.90
C GLN A 77 4.38 -53.76 -51.47
N PRO A 78 3.05 -53.74 -51.37
CA PRO A 78 2.37 -54.01 -50.10
C PRO A 78 1.55 -55.31 -50.06
N ALA A 79 1.09 -55.68 -48.87
CA ALA A 79 0.01 -56.66 -48.67
C ALA A 79 -0.92 -56.19 -47.53
N ALA A 80 -2.20 -56.61 -47.58
CA ALA A 80 -3.29 -56.01 -46.80
C ALA A 80 -3.93 -56.97 -45.77
N THR A 81 -4.90 -56.42 -45.04
CA THR A 81 -6.03 -57.07 -44.32
C THR A 81 -5.94 -57.15 -42.78
N ALA A 82 -7.09 -56.89 -42.13
CA ALA A 82 -7.39 -56.69 -40.70
C ALA A 82 -7.60 -58.03 -39.93
N PRO A 83 -8.13 -58.12 -38.67
CA PRO A 83 -8.61 -57.08 -37.72
C PRO A 83 -8.10 -57.24 -36.24
N PRO A 84 -8.50 -56.37 -35.28
CA PRO A 84 -7.98 -56.36 -33.90
C PRO A 84 -8.93 -56.99 -32.84
N PRO A 85 -8.44 -57.26 -31.61
CA PRO A 85 -9.29 -57.44 -30.43
C PRO A 85 -9.03 -56.42 -29.29
N LEU A 86 -10.13 -55.81 -28.83
CA LEU A 86 -10.52 -55.36 -27.49
C LEU A 86 -9.52 -54.77 -26.44
N ALA A 87 -9.91 -53.57 -25.99
CA ALA A 87 -10.17 -53.17 -24.60
C ALA A 87 -9.02 -52.80 -23.61
N ALA A 88 -9.02 -51.52 -23.22
CA ALA A 88 -8.95 -51.08 -21.82
C ALA A 88 -9.69 -49.73 -21.68
N ALA A 89 -10.33 -49.49 -20.53
CA ALA A 89 -11.27 -48.38 -20.34
C ALA A 89 -10.63 -47.06 -19.87
N ALA A 90 -11.26 -45.94 -20.21
CA ALA A 90 -11.09 -44.65 -19.52
C ALA A 90 -12.46 -44.00 -19.34
N THR A 91 -12.83 -43.70 -18.08
CA THR A 91 -14.17 -43.22 -17.72
C THR A 91 -14.17 -41.71 -17.51
N GLN A 92 -15.01 -40.98 -18.25
CA GLN A 92 -15.37 -39.59 -17.95
C GLN A 92 -16.80 -39.52 -17.38
N PRO A 93 -17.07 -38.77 -16.30
CA PRO A 93 -18.43 -38.48 -15.87
C PRO A 93 -19.13 -37.47 -16.79
N GLN A 94 -20.34 -37.80 -17.26
CA GLN A 94 -21.24 -36.87 -17.96
C GLN A 94 -22.30 -36.29 -17.02
N ALA A 95 -22.73 -35.06 -17.29
CA ALA A 95 -23.89 -34.45 -16.65
C ALA A 95 -25.22 -35.03 -17.24
N PRO A 96 -26.28 -35.22 -16.43
CA PRO A 96 -27.58 -35.65 -16.94
C PRO A 96 -28.30 -34.56 -17.77
N ALA A 97 -29.06 -35.01 -18.76
CA ALA A 97 -29.78 -34.16 -19.70
C ALA A 97 -31.21 -33.80 -19.27
N GLU A 98 -31.69 -32.71 -19.84
CA GLU A 98 -33.07 -32.24 -19.93
C GLU A 98 -33.97 -33.22 -20.72
N PRO A 99 -35.31 -33.08 -20.63
CA PRO A 99 -36.13 -33.37 -21.81
C PRO A 99 -37.24 -32.35 -22.10
N ALA A 100 -37.17 -31.78 -23.31
CA ALA A 100 -38.28 -31.46 -24.23
C ALA A 100 -39.39 -30.45 -23.82
N ALA A 101 -40.00 -29.69 -24.73
CA ALA A 101 -39.68 -29.27 -26.10
C ALA A 101 -40.75 -28.24 -26.56
N SER A 102 -40.42 -27.37 -27.53
CA SER A 102 -41.29 -26.84 -28.63
C SER A 102 -41.11 -25.34 -28.94
N ALA A 103 -40.98 -25.05 -30.23
CA ALA A 103 -41.11 -23.75 -30.92
C ALA A 103 -41.42 -24.06 -32.42
N PRO A 104 -41.80 -23.11 -33.32
CA PRO A 104 -41.92 -21.65 -33.17
C PRO A 104 -43.16 -20.96 -33.83
N GLU A 105 -43.30 -19.63 -33.62
CA GLU A 105 -43.86 -18.58 -34.52
C GLU A 105 -45.34 -18.59 -35.03
N PRO A 106 -45.92 -17.47 -35.57
CA PRO A 106 -45.53 -16.03 -35.61
C PRO A 106 -46.67 -15.00 -35.21
N MET A 107 -46.38 -13.69 -35.34
CA MET A 107 -47.29 -12.50 -35.24
C MET A 107 -48.36 -12.43 -36.36
N PRO A 108 -49.50 -11.63 -36.32
CA PRO A 108 -49.49 -10.15 -36.07
C PRO A 108 -50.79 -9.40 -35.55
N ALA A 109 -50.60 -8.08 -35.28
CA ALA A 109 -51.48 -6.90 -35.50
C ALA A 109 -52.83 -6.59 -34.75
N ALA A 110 -53.02 -5.27 -34.47
CA ALA A 110 -54.24 -4.44 -34.24
C ALA A 110 -55.11 -4.69 -32.97
N SER A 111 -55.29 -3.70 -32.06
CA SER A 111 -56.33 -2.60 -32.02
C SER A 111 -57.71 -3.12 -31.57
N GLU A 112 -58.50 -2.52 -30.65
CA GLU A 112 -58.75 -1.11 -30.27
C GLU A 112 -59.05 -0.88 -28.74
N ALA A 113 -59.37 0.39 -28.42
CA ALA A 113 -59.84 1.08 -27.20
C ALA A 113 -60.82 0.33 -26.22
N VAL A 114 -61.19 0.81 -25.01
CA VAL A 114 -61.70 2.15 -24.58
C VAL A 114 -61.55 2.37 -23.04
N ALA A 115 -61.30 3.63 -22.61
CA ALA A 115 -61.51 4.34 -21.31
C ALA A 115 -61.46 3.57 -19.95
N ASN A 116 -60.97 4.11 -18.83
CA ASN A 116 -60.92 5.49 -18.28
C ASN A 116 -59.84 5.52 -17.14
N ALA A 117 -59.43 6.59 -16.44
CA ALA A 117 -59.86 8.00 -16.34
C ALA A 117 -58.70 8.93 -15.91
N LYS A 118 -59.01 10.20 -15.59
CA LYS A 118 -58.10 11.32 -15.20
C LYS A 118 -57.83 11.35 -13.67
N PRO A 119 -56.61 11.67 -13.18
CA PRO A 119 -56.27 13.05 -12.77
C PRO A 119 -54.93 13.58 -13.32
N GLU A 120 -54.84 14.90 -13.46
CA GLU A 120 -53.69 15.63 -13.97
C GLU A 120 -53.30 16.73 -12.97
N ALA A 121 -52.07 16.67 -12.45
CA ALA A 121 -51.38 17.76 -11.76
C ALA A 121 -49.88 17.44 -11.70
N PRO A 122 -48.99 18.16 -12.43
CA PRO A 122 -47.56 17.88 -12.40
C PRO A 122 -46.91 18.50 -11.15
N ALA A 123 -46.30 17.66 -10.32
CA ALA A 123 -45.31 18.09 -9.32
C ALA A 123 -43.98 18.44 -10.02
N PRO A 124 -43.17 19.37 -9.48
CA PRO A 124 -41.95 19.82 -10.15
C PRO A 124 -40.92 18.70 -10.28
N GLU A 125 -40.31 18.65 -11.45
CA GLU A 125 -39.31 17.67 -11.85
C GLU A 125 -38.04 17.80 -10.99
N SER A 126 -37.73 16.77 -10.20
CA SER A 126 -36.49 16.70 -9.42
C SER A 126 -35.30 16.70 -10.38
N ALA A 127 -34.51 17.78 -10.35
CA ALA A 127 -33.30 17.88 -11.15
C ALA A 127 -32.36 16.67 -10.90
N PRO A 128 -31.77 16.08 -11.95
CA PRO A 128 -30.92 14.91 -11.79
C PRO A 128 -29.67 15.26 -10.98
N VAL A 129 -29.41 14.47 -9.93
CA VAL A 129 -28.15 14.52 -9.19
C VAL A 129 -27.02 14.21 -10.18
N PRO A 130 -26.02 15.10 -10.35
CA PRO A 130 -24.92 14.83 -11.27
C PRO A 130 -24.12 13.62 -10.78
N PRO A 131 -23.64 12.74 -11.68
CA PRO A 131 -22.81 11.62 -11.30
C PRO A 131 -21.50 12.11 -10.66
N PRO A 132 -20.85 11.31 -9.80
CA PRO A 132 -19.53 11.63 -9.28
C PRO A 132 -18.57 11.97 -10.42
N ARG A 133 -17.87 13.10 -10.33
CA ARG A 133 -16.76 13.41 -11.24
C ARG A 133 -15.60 12.49 -10.90
N GLU A 134 -15.59 11.30 -11.51
CA GLU A 134 -14.38 10.48 -11.60
C GLU A 134 -13.35 11.27 -12.41
N VAL A 135 -12.36 11.83 -11.73
CA VAL A 135 -11.24 12.52 -12.38
C VAL A 135 -10.33 11.41 -12.94
N PRO A 136 -10.22 11.24 -14.27
CA PRO A 136 -9.26 10.29 -14.81
C PRO A 136 -7.84 10.75 -14.49
N VAL A 137 -6.90 9.81 -14.34
CA VAL A 137 -5.48 10.09 -14.10
C VAL A 137 -4.80 10.58 -15.40
N GLY A 138 -5.32 11.68 -15.96
CA GLY A 138 -4.59 12.53 -16.90
C GLY A 138 -3.58 13.37 -16.12
N ALA A 139 -2.44 13.64 -16.73
CA ALA A 139 -1.26 14.24 -16.08
C ALA A 139 -1.61 15.37 -15.09
N ASN A 140 -1.62 15.02 -13.80
CA ASN A 140 -1.67 16.01 -12.74
C ASN A 140 -0.27 16.59 -12.58
N VAL A 141 -0.17 17.90 -12.42
CA VAL A 141 1.08 18.52 -11.99
C VAL A 141 1.26 18.14 -10.52
N LEU A 142 2.40 17.52 -10.20
CA LEU A 142 2.72 17.03 -8.87
C LEU A 142 3.88 17.83 -8.29
N ALA A 143 3.74 18.30 -7.06
CA ALA A 143 4.79 19.00 -6.34
C ALA A 143 5.29 18.14 -5.17
N ILE A 144 6.29 17.30 -5.45
CA ILE A 144 6.89 16.42 -4.42
C ILE A 144 7.47 17.28 -3.28
N PRO A 145 7.09 17.05 -2.02
CA PRO A 145 7.62 17.81 -0.89
C PRO A 145 9.13 17.57 -0.72
N GLY A 146 9.84 18.61 -0.27
CA GLY A 146 11.24 18.48 0.13
C GLY A 146 11.39 17.56 1.35
N SER A 147 12.58 16.98 1.51
CA SER A 147 12.91 16.10 2.64
C SER A 147 12.61 16.76 3.99
N VAL A 148 11.92 16.05 4.88
CA VAL A 148 11.35 16.59 6.13
C VAL A 148 11.28 15.52 7.21
N ARG A 149 11.39 15.94 8.47
CA ARG A 149 11.10 15.13 9.65
C ARG A 149 9.89 15.71 10.37
N ILE A 150 8.92 14.87 10.68
CA ILE A 150 7.70 15.25 11.40
C ILE A 150 7.62 14.41 12.68
N THR A 151 7.45 15.09 13.82
CA THR A 151 7.21 14.44 15.12
C THR A 151 5.73 14.58 15.47
N TYR A 152 5.12 13.49 15.93
CA TYR A 152 3.71 13.44 16.34
C TYR A 152 3.57 13.01 17.80
N ASP A 153 2.75 13.77 18.53
CA ASP A 153 2.10 13.29 19.74
C ASP A 153 1.02 12.29 19.33
N MET A 154 1.08 11.06 19.84
CA MET A 154 0.16 9.99 19.45
C MET A 154 -0.65 9.51 20.65
N THR A 155 -1.97 9.46 20.50
CA THR A 155 -2.87 8.77 21.42
C THR A 155 -3.61 7.66 20.70
N GLY A 156 -4.16 6.71 21.46
CA GLY A 156 -4.99 5.67 20.89
C GLY A 156 -5.73 4.86 21.94
N GLU A 157 -6.52 3.91 21.47
CA GLU A 157 -7.29 2.98 22.28
C GLU A 157 -7.12 1.57 21.72
N VAL A 158 -6.86 0.59 22.59
CA VAL A 158 -6.82 -0.84 22.25
C VAL A 158 -7.61 -1.61 23.29
N LYS A 159 -8.65 -2.34 22.87
CA LYS A 159 -9.57 -3.07 23.76
C LYS A 159 -10.12 -2.19 24.90
N ARG A 160 -10.45 -0.93 24.60
CA ARG A 160 -10.90 0.10 25.55
C ARG A 160 -9.88 0.58 26.57
N LEU A 161 -8.59 0.26 26.39
CA LEU A 161 -7.50 0.86 27.17
C LEU A 161 -6.84 1.96 26.34
N SER A 162 -6.90 3.19 26.85
CA SER A 162 -6.17 4.32 26.26
C SER A 162 -4.67 4.18 26.46
N TYR A 163 -3.89 4.62 25.48
CA TYR A 163 -2.44 4.70 25.56
C TYR A 163 -1.91 5.95 24.83
N SER A 164 -0.67 6.31 25.16
CA SER A 164 0.07 7.39 24.50
C SER A 164 1.41 6.86 23.98
N ALA A 165 1.89 7.45 22.90
CA ALA A 165 3.16 7.14 22.26
C ALA A 165 3.72 8.39 21.57
N ASN A 166 4.98 8.29 21.13
CA ASN A 166 5.54 9.25 20.19
C ASN A 166 5.73 8.55 18.85
N ALA A 167 5.48 9.26 17.75
CA ALA A 167 5.79 8.81 16.41
C ALA A 167 6.68 9.81 15.68
N GLN A 168 7.58 9.32 14.84
CA GLN A 168 8.42 10.14 13.96
C GLN A 168 8.24 9.64 12.53
N LEU A 169 7.87 10.55 11.63
CA LEU A 169 7.84 10.34 10.20
C LEU A 169 9.02 11.06 9.56
N LEU A 170 9.92 10.30 8.93
CA LEU A 170 11.03 10.82 8.15
C LEU A 170 10.72 10.62 6.66
N TRP A 171 10.78 11.71 5.89
CA TRP A 171 10.67 11.72 4.44
C TRP A 171 11.98 12.25 3.85
N MET A 172 12.55 11.50 2.91
CA MET A 172 13.78 11.85 2.21
C MET A 172 13.61 11.61 0.73
N GLN A 173 14.10 12.53 -0.10
CA GLN A 173 14.15 12.38 -1.56
C GLN A 173 15.31 13.15 -2.18
N ASP A 174 15.76 12.69 -3.36
CA ASP A 174 16.85 13.26 -4.16
C ASP A 174 16.38 13.80 -5.53
N GLY A 175 15.07 13.87 -5.75
CA GLY A 175 14.40 14.21 -7.01
C GLY A 175 14.15 13.02 -7.95
N SER A 176 14.75 11.86 -7.72
CA SER A 176 14.59 10.63 -8.53
C SER A 176 14.15 9.41 -7.70
N ASN A 177 14.53 9.36 -6.43
CA ASN A 177 14.23 8.32 -5.46
C ASN A 177 13.68 8.94 -4.18
N TYR A 178 12.98 8.13 -3.37
CA TYR A 178 12.54 8.51 -2.04
C TYR A 178 12.66 7.36 -1.04
N ASP A 179 12.77 7.74 0.23
CA ASP A 179 12.59 6.89 1.41
C ASP A 179 11.61 7.57 2.39
N ALA A 180 10.63 6.81 2.86
CA ALA A 180 9.70 7.20 3.90
C ALA A 180 9.78 6.21 5.06
N ILE A 181 9.94 6.69 6.29
CA ILE A 181 10.04 5.86 7.49
C ILE A 181 9.13 6.44 8.58
N LEU A 182 8.12 5.68 9.00
CA LEU A 182 7.30 5.96 10.17
C LEU A 182 7.74 5.06 11.32
N GLU A 183 8.35 5.61 12.37
CA GLU A 183 8.61 4.90 13.62
C GLU A 183 7.60 5.28 14.70
N VAL A 184 7.10 4.29 15.45
CA VAL A 184 6.20 4.46 16.59
C VAL A 184 6.80 3.78 17.81
N LYS A 185 6.90 4.50 18.94
CA LYS A 185 7.47 4.00 20.20
C LYS A 185 6.49 4.28 21.34
N ALA A 186 5.88 3.22 21.86
CA ALA A 186 4.88 3.25 22.91
C ALA A 186 5.44 2.60 24.18
N PHE A 187 5.43 3.33 25.30
CA PHE A 187 5.94 2.80 26.57
C PHE A 187 5.13 1.55 26.98
N LEU A 188 5.81 0.46 27.33
CA LEU A 188 5.25 -0.88 27.63
C LEU A 188 4.52 -1.61 26.49
N LEU A 189 3.98 -0.92 25.47
CA LEU A 189 3.37 -1.56 24.29
C LEU A 189 4.39 -1.92 23.18
N GLY A 190 5.62 -1.41 23.27
CA GLY A 190 6.73 -1.74 22.37
C GLY A 190 6.91 -0.74 21.23
N SER A 191 7.39 -1.23 20.08
CA SER A 191 7.60 -0.42 18.88
C SER A 191 7.01 -1.05 17.63
N ALA A 192 6.69 -0.20 16.68
CA ALA A 192 6.34 -0.56 15.32
C ALA A 192 7.03 0.41 14.36
N SER A 193 7.34 -0.05 13.14
CA SER A 193 7.80 0.83 12.08
C SER A 193 7.24 0.41 10.73
N GLN A 194 6.95 1.40 9.89
CA GLN A 194 6.66 1.21 8.47
C GLN A 194 7.72 1.92 7.64
N MET A 195 8.12 1.30 6.54
CA MET A 195 9.11 1.83 5.62
C MET A 195 8.60 1.68 4.18
N SER A 196 8.72 2.73 3.39
CA SER A 196 8.45 2.74 1.96
C SER A 196 9.66 3.31 1.24
N SER A 197 10.03 2.71 0.12
CA SER A 197 11.15 3.14 -0.72
C SER A 197 10.80 2.94 -2.18
N GLY A 198 11.19 3.87 -3.03
CA GLY A 198 10.85 3.82 -4.45
C GLY A 198 11.40 4.98 -5.27
N GLN A 199 10.86 5.10 -6.47
CA GLN A 199 11.23 6.12 -7.45
C GLN A 199 10.22 7.27 -7.46
N ILE A 200 10.64 8.41 -8.00
CA ILE A 200 9.80 9.54 -8.36
C ILE A 200 9.72 9.57 -9.89
N THR A 201 8.51 9.50 -10.44
CA THR A 201 8.22 9.53 -11.87
C THR A 201 7.30 10.71 -12.21
N ALA A 202 6.97 10.89 -13.50
CA ALA A 202 6.04 11.94 -13.93
C ALA A 202 4.63 11.75 -13.35
N GLU A 203 4.25 10.51 -13.03
CA GLU A 203 2.98 10.11 -12.41
C GLU A 203 3.01 10.18 -10.87
N GLY A 204 4.17 10.53 -10.28
CA GLY A 204 4.35 10.70 -8.84
C GLY A 204 5.24 9.63 -8.21
N LEU A 205 4.85 9.15 -7.03
CA LEU A 205 5.61 8.14 -6.31
C LEU A 205 5.38 6.76 -6.92
N ALA A 206 6.47 6.06 -7.20
CA ALA A 206 6.49 4.69 -7.67
C ALA A 206 7.20 3.80 -6.64
N PRO A 207 6.48 3.30 -5.60
CA PRO A 207 7.04 2.34 -4.65
C PRO A 207 7.68 1.14 -5.34
N LEU A 208 8.77 0.66 -4.73
CA LEU A 208 9.49 -0.57 -5.06
C LEU A 208 9.40 -1.59 -3.91
N ARG A 209 9.49 -1.13 -2.65
CA ARG A 209 9.33 -1.95 -1.45
C ARG A 209 8.58 -1.19 -0.36
N PHE A 210 7.59 -1.86 0.23
CA PHE A 210 6.95 -1.48 1.49
C PHE A 210 7.25 -2.53 2.56
N ALA A 211 7.52 -2.13 3.79
CA ALA A 211 7.71 -3.02 4.94
C ALA A 211 6.91 -2.53 6.17
N ASP A 212 6.23 -3.44 6.87
CA ASP A 212 5.60 -3.22 8.18
C ASP A 212 6.27 -4.16 9.19
N LYS A 213 6.86 -3.57 10.23
CA LYS A 213 7.59 -4.26 11.28
C LYS A 213 6.96 -3.97 12.63
N ARG A 214 6.56 -5.03 13.32
CA ARG A 214 6.17 -4.97 14.73
C ARG A 214 7.10 -5.90 15.51
N ARG A 215 6.59 -7.05 15.96
CA ARG A 215 7.42 -8.16 16.46
C ARG A 215 8.25 -8.84 15.35
N THR A 216 7.69 -8.90 14.15
CA THR A 216 8.31 -9.46 12.94
C THR A 216 8.10 -8.47 11.80
N GLU A 217 9.02 -8.44 10.83
CA GLU A 217 8.89 -7.67 9.59
C GLU A 217 8.20 -8.49 8.51
N VAL A 218 7.27 -7.86 7.79
CA VAL A 218 6.67 -8.37 6.55
C VAL A 218 6.66 -7.26 5.51
N ALA A 219 6.79 -7.62 4.24
CA ALA A 219 6.98 -6.67 3.16
C ALA A 219 6.20 -7.03 1.90
N ALA A 220 5.90 -5.99 1.12
CA ALA A 220 5.42 -6.08 -0.25
C ALA A 220 6.49 -5.55 -1.22
N HIS A 221 6.61 -6.20 -2.38
CA HIS A 221 7.55 -5.86 -3.44
C HIS A 221 6.78 -5.56 -4.73
N PHE A 222 7.09 -4.43 -5.35
CA PHE A 222 6.39 -3.93 -6.54
C PHE A 222 7.17 -4.30 -7.80
N GLU A 223 6.89 -5.49 -8.36
CA GLU A 223 7.55 -6.01 -9.57
C GLU A 223 6.89 -5.42 -10.82
N ARG A 224 7.18 -4.15 -11.09
CA ARG A 224 6.63 -3.34 -12.21
C ARG A 224 6.94 -3.94 -13.58
N ASP A 225 8.09 -4.57 -13.74
CA ASP A 225 8.50 -5.34 -14.93
C ASP A 225 7.61 -6.57 -15.20
N LYS A 226 6.93 -7.09 -14.16
CA LYS A 226 6.05 -8.26 -14.22
C LYS A 226 4.57 -7.92 -14.00
N GLY A 227 4.24 -6.65 -13.80
CA GLY A 227 2.87 -6.19 -13.54
C GLY A 227 2.24 -6.77 -12.26
N LYS A 228 3.04 -7.07 -11.23
CA LYS A 228 2.53 -7.71 -9.99
C LYS A 228 3.16 -7.18 -8.70
N VAL A 229 2.49 -7.47 -7.59
CA VAL A 229 2.99 -7.31 -6.22
C VAL A 229 3.20 -8.69 -5.60
N THR A 230 4.37 -8.94 -5.04
CA THR A 230 4.68 -10.13 -4.23
C THR A 230 4.80 -9.78 -2.75
N PHE A 231 4.45 -10.73 -1.87
CA PHE A 231 4.43 -10.51 -0.42
C PHE A 231 5.36 -11.48 0.32
N SER A 232 6.23 -10.96 1.19
CA SER A 232 7.10 -11.79 2.05
C SER A 232 6.36 -12.55 3.16
N ALA A 233 5.03 -12.36 3.25
CA ALA A 233 4.14 -13.00 4.21
C ALA A 233 3.58 -14.35 3.70
N ASN A 234 4.04 -14.84 2.54
CA ASN A 234 3.52 -16.03 1.85
C ASN A 234 2.01 -15.96 1.55
N THR A 235 1.49 -14.76 1.31
CA THR A 235 0.14 -14.54 0.76
C THR A 235 0.19 -14.50 -0.77
N PRO A 236 -0.92 -14.82 -1.47
CA PRO A 236 -0.96 -14.78 -2.94
C PRO A 236 -0.56 -13.42 -3.52
N ASP A 237 0.13 -13.45 -4.65
CA ASP A 237 0.48 -12.28 -5.44
C ASP A 237 -0.77 -11.50 -5.87
N ALA A 238 -0.63 -10.19 -6.05
CA ALA A 238 -1.68 -9.31 -6.55
C ALA A 238 -1.27 -8.64 -7.88
N PRO A 239 -2.22 -8.31 -8.78
CA PRO A 239 -1.91 -7.48 -9.95
C PRO A 239 -1.50 -6.07 -9.52
N LEU A 240 -0.49 -5.51 -10.16
CA LEU A 240 0.01 -4.15 -9.91
C LEU A 240 -0.60 -3.17 -10.90
N LEU A 241 -1.43 -2.25 -10.40
CA LEU A 241 -2.07 -1.22 -11.21
C LEU A 241 -1.18 0.01 -11.37
N ALA A 242 -1.44 0.80 -12.41
CA ALA A 242 -0.78 2.09 -12.62
C ALA A 242 -1.05 3.04 -11.44
N GLY A 243 -0.06 3.83 -11.03
CA GLY A 243 -0.17 4.76 -9.89
C GLY A 243 -0.29 4.10 -8.51
N ALA A 244 -0.21 2.76 -8.40
CA ALA A 244 -0.34 2.06 -7.13
C ALA A 244 0.69 2.51 -6.09
N GLN A 245 0.19 2.71 -4.86
CA GLN A 245 0.91 3.18 -3.69
C GLN A 245 0.97 2.09 -2.61
N ASP A 246 1.81 2.26 -1.60
CA ASP A 246 1.67 1.56 -0.33
C ASP A 246 1.03 2.44 0.75
N ARG A 247 0.78 1.86 1.92
CA ARG A 247 0.10 2.53 3.05
C ARG A 247 0.86 3.74 3.61
N LEU A 248 2.14 3.90 3.31
CA LEU A 248 2.96 5.04 3.74
C LEU A 248 3.22 6.01 2.57
N SER A 249 3.54 5.52 1.37
CA SER A 249 3.78 6.36 0.20
C SER A 249 2.52 7.15 -0.22
N VAL A 250 1.33 6.58 -0.03
CA VAL A 250 0.05 7.26 -0.36
C VAL A 250 -0.11 8.60 0.34
N ILE A 251 0.43 8.76 1.56
CA ILE A 251 0.35 10.02 2.29
C ILE A 251 1.11 11.12 1.52
N PHE A 252 2.32 10.82 1.04
CA PHE A 252 3.14 11.77 0.28
C PHE A 252 2.70 11.92 -1.18
N GLN A 253 2.08 10.89 -1.77
CA GLN A 253 1.40 11.03 -3.06
C GLN A 253 0.25 12.04 -2.96
N LEU A 254 -0.55 11.98 -1.90
CA LEU A 254 -1.61 12.96 -1.65
C LEU A 254 -1.05 14.36 -1.39
N VAL A 255 0.03 14.50 -0.61
CA VAL A 255 0.75 15.80 -0.48
C VAL A 255 1.13 16.34 -1.86
N ALA A 256 1.75 15.52 -2.70
CA ALA A 256 2.21 15.96 -4.02
C ALA A 256 1.07 16.37 -4.97
N MET A 257 -0.09 15.70 -4.85
CA MET A 257 -1.31 16.05 -5.58
C MET A 257 -1.87 17.41 -5.13
N PHE A 258 -2.09 17.61 -3.82
CA PHE A 258 -2.62 18.87 -3.30
C PHE A 258 -1.66 20.05 -3.46
N ALA A 259 -0.36 19.83 -3.31
CA ALA A 259 0.65 20.87 -3.48
C ALA A 259 0.88 21.26 -4.95
N GLY A 260 0.59 20.35 -5.90
CA GLY A 260 0.76 20.58 -7.33
C GLY A 260 -0.42 21.28 -7.99
N GLU A 261 -1.66 20.83 -7.70
CA GLU A 261 -2.88 21.39 -8.29
C GLU A 261 -4.04 21.42 -7.27
N PRO A 262 -4.00 22.30 -6.25
CA PRO A 262 -5.01 22.30 -5.19
C PRO A 262 -6.44 22.51 -5.72
N ASP A 263 -6.61 23.35 -6.75
CA ASP A 263 -7.91 23.67 -7.35
C ASP A 263 -8.59 22.46 -8.02
N LYS A 264 -7.86 21.38 -8.33
CA LYS A 264 -8.43 20.13 -8.85
C LYS A 264 -9.13 19.28 -7.79
N TYR A 265 -8.96 19.60 -6.50
CA TYR A 265 -9.46 18.78 -5.39
C TYR A 265 -10.40 19.54 -4.43
N PRO A 266 -11.51 20.13 -4.92
CA PRO A 266 -12.53 20.70 -4.04
C PRO A 266 -13.18 19.64 -3.13
N PRO A 267 -13.91 20.04 -2.08
CA PRO A 267 -14.68 19.12 -1.25
C PRO A 267 -15.58 18.18 -2.06
N ALA A 268 -15.81 16.97 -1.53
CA ALA A 268 -16.44 15.82 -2.17
C ALA A 268 -15.71 15.20 -3.38
N THR A 269 -14.52 15.69 -3.76
CA THR A 269 -13.67 14.99 -4.76
C THR A 269 -13.29 13.60 -4.27
N THR A 270 -13.40 12.60 -5.15
CA THR A 270 -12.96 11.23 -4.87
C THR A 270 -11.68 10.90 -5.63
N ILE A 271 -10.67 10.43 -4.90
CA ILE A 271 -9.38 9.99 -5.41
C ILE A 271 -9.31 8.47 -5.22
N THR A 272 -9.19 7.72 -6.32
CA THR A 272 -9.10 6.26 -6.30
C THR A 272 -7.67 5.82 -6.58
N LEU A 273 -7.07 5.05 -5.66
CA LEU A 273 -5.72 4.51 -5.79
C LEU A 273 -5.67 3.05 -5.34
N GLN A 274 -4.86 2.22 -5.99
CA GLN A 274 -4.53 0.90 -5.43
C GLN A 274 -3.53 1.09 -4.29
N ILE A 275 -3.89 0.63 -3.09
CA ILE A 275 -3.07 0.70 -1.89
C ILE A 275 -2.64 -0.71 -1.51
N VAL A 276 -1.33 -0.90 -1.43
CA VAL A 276 -0.67 -2.14 -1.08
C VAL A 276 -0.31 -2.12 0.41
N GLY A 277 -0.86 -3.09 1.16
CA GLY A 277 -0.43 -3.40 2.51
C GLY A 277 0.66 -4.46 2.55
N PRO A 278 0.98 -5.01 3.74
CA PRO A 278 1.99 -6.05 3.87
C PRO A 278 1.52 -7.45 3.42
N ARG A 279 0.24 -7.60 3.05
CA ARG A 279 -0.44 -8.88 2.72
C ARG A 279 -1.55 -8.76 1.67
N ASP A 280 -1.84 -7.54 1.23
CA ASP A 280 -3.04 -7.19 0.46
C ASP A 280 -2.74 -6.05 -0.52
N ALA A 281 -3.56 -5.93 -1.56
CA ALA A 281 -3.55 -4.80 -2.48
C ALA A 281 -5.00 -4.51 -2.90
N GLU A 282 -5.53 -3.35 -2.51
CA GLU A 282 -6.94 -3.01 -2.70
C GLU A 282 -7.11 -1.60 -3.29
N LEU A 283 -8.19 -1.37 -4.04
CA LEU A 283 -8.59 -0.01 -4.41
C LEU A 283 -9.19 0.71 -3.20
N TRP A 284 -8.52 1.77 -2.74
CA TRP A 284 -9.05 2.70 -1.75
C TRP A 284 -9.60 3.93 -2.45
N LEU A 285 -10.73 4.41 -1.94
CA LEU A 285 -11.37 5.64 -2.37
C LEU A 285 -11.21 6.63 -1.23
N PHE A 286 -10.48 7.70 -1.48
CA PHE A 286 -10.31 8.83 -0.58
C PHE A 286 -11.27 9.94 -1.00
N THR A 287 -12.05 10.46 -0.06
CA THR A 287 -12.90 11.64 -0.25
C THR A 287 -12.23 12.85 0.38
N VAL A 288 -12.18 13.97 -0.35
CA VAL A 288 -11.84 15.28 0.24
C VAL A 288 -13.05 15.76 1.04
N ASP A 289 -12.95 15.76 2.36
CA ASP A 289 -14.07 16.12 3.24
C ASP A 289 -14.28 17.65 3.26
N GLY A 290 -13.19 18.42 3.23
CA GLY A 290 -13.18 19.88 3.29
C GLY A 290 -12.13 20.44 4.26
N GLU A 291 -12.19 21.73 4.56
CA GLU A 291 -11.27 22.37 5.51
C GLU A 291 -11.77 22.25 6.95
N GLU A 292 -10.86 21.89 7.87
CA GLU A 292 -11.09 21.92 9.32
C GLU A 292 -10.00 22.77 10.00
N THR A 293 -10.37 23.56 11.01
CA THR A 293 -9.41 24.24 11.89
C THR A 293 -8.96 23.30 13.00
N LEU A 294 -7.66 23.00 13.04
CA LEU A 294 -7.03 22.16 14.04
C LEU A 294 -6.30 23.00 15.09
N ASN A 295 -6.41 22.59 16.36
CA ASN A 295 -5.58 23.08 17.46
C ASN A 295 -4.57 21.98 17.80
N LEU A 296 -3.31 22.19 17.45
CA LEU A 296 -2.21 21.23 17.60
C LEU A 296 -1.15 21.79 18.55
N ALA A 297 -0.20 20.96 19.02
CA ALA A 297 0.92 21.45 19.83
C ALA A 297 1.81 22.43 19.03
N HIS A 298 1.84 22.27 17.70
CA HIS A 298 2.47 23.19 16.75
C HIS A 298 1.72 24.53 16.55
N GLY A 299 0.54 24.70 17.17
CA GLY A 299 -0.32 25.87 17.02
C GLY A 299 -1.66 25.59 16.33
N ALA A 300 -2.45 26.64 16.14
CA ALA A 300 -3.72 26.58 15.41
C ALA A 300 -3.49 26.74 13.90
N MET A 301 -4.14 25.92 13.08
CA MET A 301 -4.01 25.97 11.61
C MET A 301 -5.24 25.39 10.89
N GLN A 302 -5.48 25.87 9.67
CA GLN A 302 -6.44 25.25 8.75
C GLN A 302 -5.77 24.07 8.05
N ALA A 303 -6.50 22.96 7.90
CA ALA A 303 -6.04 21.78 7.18
C ALA A 303 -7.18 21.16 6.37
N ILE A 304 -6.87 20.71 5.16
CA ILE A 304 -7.80 19.95 4.31
C ILE A 304 -7.85 18.53 4.84
N LYS A 305 -9.03 18.09 5.22
CA LYS A 305 -9.30 16.72 5.65
C LYS A 305 -9.63 15.83 4.46
N VAL A 306 -9.08 14.63 4.49
CA VAL A 306 -9.29 13.57 3.50
C VAL A 306 -9.61 12.27 4.24
N SER A 307 -10.70 11.60 3.87
CA SER A 307 -11.15 10.36 4.52
C SER A 307 -11.22 9.16 3.55
N ARG A 308 -10.78 7.98 4.01
CA ARG A 308 -11.19 6.67 3.47
C ARG A 308 -12.23 6.11 4.43
N ASN A 309 -13.48 6.05 3.98
CA ASN A 309 -14.56 5.46 4.76
C ASN A 309 -14.63 3.93 4.56
N PRO A 310 -15.02 3.14 5.59
CA PRO A 310 -15.25 1.71 5.45
C PRO A 310 -16.28 1.38 4.37
N ARG A 311 -16.01 0.35 3.56
CA ARG A 311 -16.91 -0.13 2.49
C ARG A 311 -17.33 -1.60 2.66
N LYS A 312 -16.59 -2.36 3.47
CA LYS A 312 -16.84 -3.76 3.83
C LYS A 312 -16.86 -3.92 5.35
N GLU A 313 -17.33 -5.07 5.82
CA GLU A 313 -17.06 -5.50 7.20
C GLU A 313 -15.54 -5.57 7.44
N PHE A 314 -15.09 -5.23 8.65
CA PHE A 314 -13.67 -5.17 9.07
C PHE A 314 -12.79 -4.10 8.41
N ASP A 315 -13.32 -3.25 7.54
CA ASP A 315 -12.59 -2.11 7.00
C ASP A 315 -12.17 -1.09 8.08
N GLN A 316 -11.01 -0.48 7.89
CA GLN A 316 -10.54 0.65 8.70
C GLN A 316 -11.04 1.98 8.12
N LYS A 317 -11.49 2.90 8.99
CA LYS A 317 -11.63 4.31 8.63
C LYS A 317 -10.26 4.98 8.76
N ILE A 318 -9.85 5.74 7.76
CA ILE A 318 -8.62 6.53 7.78
C ILE A 318 -9.00 7.98 7.52
N GLU A 319 -8.47 8.90 8.32
CA GLU A 319 -8.66 10.35 8.18
C GLU A 319 -7.28 11.02 8.24
N VAL A 320 -6.94 11.82 7.24
CA VAL A 320 -5.67 12.56 7.15
C VAL A 320 -6.00 14.04 7.01
N TRP A 321 -5.23 14.90 7.66
CA TRP A 321 -5.35 16.35 7.54
C TRP A 321 -4.05 16.92 6.99
N PHE A 322 -4.14 17.66 5.89
CA PHE A 322 -3.01 18.27 5.17
C PHE A 322 -3.07 19.78 5.32
N ALA A 323 -2.03 20.42 5.86
CA ALA A 323 -2.04 21.87 6.11
C ALA A 323 -1.41 22.67 4.95
N PRO A 324 -2.17 23.50 4.21
CA PRO A 324 -1.62 24.27 3.09
C PRO A 324 -0.47 25.20 3.52
N SER A 325 -0.55 25.78 4.73
CA SER A 325 0.48 26.63 5.33
C SER A 325 1.83 25.93 5.57
N LEU A 326 1.86 24.60 5.55
CA LEU A 326 3.06 23.77 5.66
C LEU A 326 3.34 23.00 4.36
N GLY A 327 2.89 23.51 3.20
CA GLY A 327 3.08 22.83 1.91
C GLY A 327 2.31 21.51 1.82
N TYR A 328 1.10 21.47 2.40
CA TYR A 328 0.22 20.31 2.46
C TYR A 328 0.80 19.10 3.22
N LEU A 329 1.78 19.29 4.12
CA LEU A 329 2.27 18.19 4.96
C LEU A 329 1.16 17.59 5.86
N PRO A 330 1.21 16.29 6.17
CA PRO A 330 0.21 15.61 6.99
C PRO A 330 0.37 16.02 8.46
N VAL A 331 -0.52 16.90 8.94
CA VAL A 331 -0.47 17.45 10.31
C VAL A 331 -1.30 16.65 11.32
N ARG A 332 -2.16 15.76 10.83
CA ARG A 332 -2.86 14.76 11.65
C ARG A 332 -3.18 13.52 10.83
N LEU A 333 -3.07 12.36 11.46
CA LEU A 333 -3.49 11.07 10.91
C LEU A 333 -4.26 10.30 11.96
N ARG A 334 -5.51 9.93 11.67
CA ARG A 334 -6.35 9.09 12.53
C ARG A 334 -6.75 7.82 11.79
N ILE A 335 -6.51 6.67 12.40
CA ILE A 335 -6.95 5.36 11.89
C ILE A 335 -7.87 4.74 12.95
N THR A 336 -9.11 4.43 12.57
CA THR A 336 -10.09 3.76 13.43
C THR A 336 -10.38 2.37 12.87
N GLN A 337 -10.19 1.36 13.70
CA GLN A 337 -10.46 -0.05 13.42
C GLN A 337 -11.97 -0.32 13.45
N ALA A 338 -12.42 -1.40 12.80
CA ALA A 338 -13.83 -1.79 12.79
C ALA A 338 -14.43 -2.11 14.17
N ASN A 339 -13.60 -2.43 15.17
CA ASN A 339 -14.02 -2.62 16.56
C ASN A 339 -14.06 -1.33 17.41
N GLY A 340 -13.76 -0.17 16.81
CA GLY A 340 -13.69 1.13 17.49
C GLY A 340 -12.32 1.51 18.07
N ASP A 341 -11.39 0.56 18.20
CA ASP A 341 -10.00 0.86 18.58
C ASP A 341 -9.40 1.87 17.59
N PHE A 342 -8.57 2.80 18.06
CA PHE A 342 -8.02 3.85 17.18
C PHE A 342 -6.59 4.26 17.54
N VAL A 343 -5.98 4.95 16.59
CA VAL A 343 -4.76 5.75 16.78
C VAL A 343 -4.98 7.13 16.16
N ASP A 344 -4.55 8.18 16.85
CA ASP A 344 -4.67 9.59 16.44
C ASP A 344 -3.28 10.25 16.66
N GLN A 345 -2.59 10.52 15.56
CA GLN A 345 -1.28 11.18 15.50
C GLN A 345 -1.50 12.66 15.20
N LYS A 346 -0.99 13.55 16.04
CA LYS A 346 -1.15 15.01 15.92
C LYS A 346 0.20 15.71 15.88
N LEU A 347 0.34 16.68 14.98
CA LEU A 347 1.61 17.37 14.78
C LEU A 347 2.12 18.02 16.08
N GLN A 348 3.35 17.68 16.43
CA GLN A 348 4.15 18.34 17.46
C GLN A 348 5.19 19.26 16.81
N GLU A 349 6.01 18.71 15.91
CA GLU A 349 7.17 19.41 15.34
C GLU A 349 7.37 19.08 13.86
N VAL A 350 7.80 20.08 13.08
CA VAL A 350 8.35 19.89 11.74
C VAL A 350 9.80 20.39 11.75
N ALA A 351 10.73 19.53 11.34
CA ALA A 351 12.16 19.82 11.28
C ALA A 351 12.76 19.37 9.94
N LYS A 352 13.98 19.84 9.66
CA LYS A 352 14.80 19.25 8.58
C LYS A 352 15.21 17.82 8.97
N PRO A 353 15.42 16.93 7.98
CA PRO A 353 15.74 15.52 8.19
C PRO A 353 17.04 15.31 8.98
#